data_AF-A0A152A7A6-F1
#
_entry.id   AF-A0A152A7A6-F1
#
_cell.length_a   1.000
_cell.length_b   1.000
_cell.length_c   1.000
_cell.angle_alpha   90.00
_cell.angle_beta   90.00
_cell.angle_gamma   90.00
#
_symmetry.space_group_name_H-M   'P 1'
#
loop_
_entity.id
_entity.type
_entity.pdbx_description
1 polymer ?
#
loop_
_entity_poly.entity_id
_entity_poly.type
_entity_poly.pdbx_seq_one_letter_code
_entity_poly.pdbx_strand_id
1 'polypeptide(L)'
;MSNNRTIKISGKKKGDANNKSRPIRQIHINSNNNNRSITRNRGSRAEYQRLIISPVPSSVDRNDLLNYIKQKAYRPNANFVKTVYRDQQLTILVERADANAIVNLNNTRYRELQLSIIRDMRPFPPQIIIIQPISKVFEDHLKASYHNNPMKDAVDFSFINGSNPIVDFNSDKTVKVLFQIISKQCPKVLSIQYHLHHNLK
;
A
#
# COMPACT_ATOMS: atom_id res chain seq x y z
N MET A 1 41.71 18.72 -20.96
CA MET A 1 41.31 18.76 -22.38
C MET A 1 39.86 18.29 -22.46
N SER A 2 38.91 19.20 -22.62
CA SER A 2 37.46 18.89 -22.67
C SER A 2 36.95 18.97 -24.11
N ASN A 3 36.30 17.89 -24.55
CA ASN A 3 35.75 17.76 -25.90
C ASN A 3 34.40 18.48 -26.01
N ASN A 4 34.39 19.68 -26.56
CA ASN A 4 33.17 20.39 -26.94
C ASN A 4 32.69 19.89 -28.32
N ARG A 5 31.62 19.08 -28.36
CA ARG A 5 30.90 18.81 -29.60
C ARG A 5 29.81 19.85 -29.82
N THR A 6 30.00 20.70 -30.83
CA THR A 6 29.01 21.66 -31.32
C THR A 6 28.06 20.97 -32.29
N ILE A 7 26.76 20.95 -32.00
CA ILE A 7 25.73 20.49 -32.94
C ILE A 7 25.21 21.71 -33.70
N LYS A 8 25.47 21.78 -35.02
CA LYS A 8 24.88 22.79 -35.92
C LYS A 8 23.52 22.28 -36.41
N ILE A 9 22.44 22.97 -36.07
CA ILE A 9 21.12 22.73 -36.65
C ILE A 9 20.86 23.82 -37.69
N SER A 10 20.89 23.43 -38.97
CA SER A 10 20.58 24.29 -40.12
C SER A 10 19.13 24.03 -40.54
N GLY A 11 18.23 24.96 -40.25
CA GLY A 11 16.89 25.02 -40.82
C GLY A 11 16.78 26.18 -41.80
N LYS A 12 16.58 25.89 -43.09
CA LYS A 12 16.32 26.90 -44.13
C LYS A 12 14.95 27.55 -43.89
N LYS A 13 14.92 28.88 -43.81
CA LYS A 13 13.72 29.72 -43.79
C LYS A 13 13.04 29.77 -45.17
N LYS A 14 11.70 29.82 -45.17
CA LYS A 14 10.88 30.50 -46.19
C LYS A 14 9.76 31.26 -45.47
N GLY A 15 9.53 32.52 -45.85
CA GLY A 15 8.25 33.21 -45.65
C GLY A 15 8.14 34.21 -44.49
N ASP A 16 8.52 35.46 -44.78
CA ASP A 16 7.85 36.74 -44.53
C ASP A 16 7.39 37.26 -43.14
N ALA A 17 7.73 38.55 -42.99
CA ALA A 17 7.06 39.64 -42.29
C ALA A 17 7.19 39.80 -40.75
N ASN A 18 7.97 40.84 -40.39
CA ASN A 18 7.77 41.79 -39.29
C ASN A 18 7.55 41.24 -37.87
N ASN A 19 8.63 41.16 -37.08
CA ASN A 19 8.59 41.82 -35.77
C ASN A 19 9.96 42.08 -35.13
N LYS A 20 10.04 43.26 -34.54
CA LYS A 20 11.14 43.95 -33.86
C LYS A 20 12.09 43.05 -33.06
N SER A 21 13.38 43.24 -33.33
CA SER A 21 14.53 42.76 -32.58
C SER A 21 14.39 42.99 -31.06
N ARG A 22 14.48 41.92 -30.27
CA ARG A 22 14.74 42.00 -28.82
C ARG A 22 16.09 41.33 -28.52
N PRO A 23 16.95 41.93 -27.69
CA PRO A 23 18.24 41.35 -27.35
C PRO A 23 18.06 40.09 -26.49
N ILE A 24 18.69 39.00 -26.91
CA ILE A 24 18.72 37.71 -26.20
C ILE A 24 19.58 37.88 -24.95
N ARG A 25 18.95 37.90 -23.76
CA ARG A 25 19.69 37.79 -22.50
C ARG A 25 20.30 36.40 -22.39
N GLN A 26 21.63 36.34 -22.27
CA GLN A 26 22.37 35.14 -21.92
C GLN A 26 21.96 34.70 -20.51
N ILE A 27 21.26 33.58 -20.41
CA ILE A 27 20.97 32.93 -19.13
C ILE A 27 22.21 32.11 -18.75
N HIS A 28 23.03 32.64 -17.83
CA HIS A 28 24.06 31.86 -17.16
C HIS A 28 23.37 30.85 -16.23
N ILE A 29 23.30 29.58 -16.63
CA ILE A 29 22.92 28.48 -15.75
C ILE A 29 24.18 28.03 -15.04
N ASN A 30 24.33 28.45 -13.79
CA ASN A 30 25.39 27.98 -12.91
C ASN A 30 25.01 26.57 -12.43
N SER A 31 25.47 25.54 -13.15
CA SER A 31 25.31 24.13 -12.76
C SER A 31 26.20 23.82 -11.57
N ASN A 32 25.69 24.07 -10.37
CA ASN A 32 26.30 23.56 -9.15
C ASN A 32 26.01 22.05 -9.06
N ASN A 33 27.05 21.27 -9.36
CA ASN A 33 27.14 19.85 -9.11
C ASN A 33 26.91 19.56 -7.63
N ASN A 34 25.80 18.91 -7.29
CA ASN A 34 25.69 18.12 -6.08
C ASN A 34 24.97 16.81 -6.40
N ASN A 35 25.79 15.78 -6.61
CA ASN A 35 25.56 14.37 -6.27
C ASN A 35 24.09 13.94 -6.17
N ARG A 36 23.45 13.71 -7.32
CA ARG A 36 22.38 12.72 -7.41
C ARG A 36 22.99 11.44 -7.93
N SER A 37 23.40 10.57 -7.00
CA SER A 37 23.52 9.14 -7.30
C SER A 37 22.14 8.66 -7.74
N ILE A 38 22.06 8.33 -9.03
CA ILE A 38 20.89 7.77 -9.68
C ILE A 38 20.77 6.32 -9.18
N THR A 39 20.03 6.09 -8.09
CA THR A 39 19.46 4.77 -7.81
C THR A 39 18.26 4.56 -8.72
N ARG A 40 18.56 4.15 -9.96
CA ARG A 40 17.60 3.50 -10.85
C ARG A 40 17.29 2.13 -10.27
N ASN A 41 16.25 2.06 -9.44
CA ASN A 41 15.51 0.84 -9.16
C ASN A 41 14.05 1.21 -8.89
N ARG A 42 13.34 1.64 -9.95
CA ARG A 42 11.88 1.84 -9.91
C ARG A 42 11.18 0.53 -10.24
N GLY A 43 11.20 -0.40 -9.30
CA GLY A 43 9.97 -1.13 -9.01
C GLY A 43 9.06 -0.15 -8.27
N SER A 44 7.80 -0.01 -8.68
CA SER A 44 6.81 0.85 -8.04
C SER A 44 6.52 0.33 -6.62
N ARG A 45 7.42 0.59 -5.68
CA ARG A 45 7.22 0.28 -4.26
C ARG A 45 6.22 1.29 -3.75
N ALA A 46 5.00 0.84 -3.47
CA ALA A 46 3.96 1.68 -2.91
C ALA A 46 4.51 2.44 -1.69
N GLU A 47 4.50 3.77 -1.76
CA GLU A 47 4.87 4.61 -0.63
C GLU A 47 3.68 4.66 0.32
N TYR A 48 3.91 4.37 1.60
CA TYR A 48 2.86 4.38 2.62
C TYR A 48 3.00 5.59 3.53
N GLN A 49 1.86 6.12 3.97
CA GLN A 49 1.74 7.21 4.93
C GLN A 49 0.95 6.72 6.14
N ARG A 50 1.44 7.06 7.34
CA ARG A 50 0.74 6.80 8.58
C ARG A 50 -0.16 7.97 8.94
N LEU A 51 -1.40 7.68 9.29
CA LEU A 51 -2.39 8.63 9.76
C LEU A 51 -2.86 8.23 11.16
N ILE A 52 -3.15 9.21 12.00
CA ILE A 52 -3.72 9.04 13.33
C ILE A 52 -5.10 9.67 13.31
N ILE A 53 -6.10 8.89 13.75
CA ILE A 53 -7.49 9.29 13.87
C ILE A 53 -7.84 9.28 15.35
N SER A 54 -8.31 10.41 15.88
CA SER A 54 -8.66 10.58 17.29
C SER A 54 -9.74 11.66 17.45
N PRO A 55 -10.61 11.59 18.47
CA PRO A 55 -10.84 10.44 19.35
C PRO A 55 -11.62 9.34 18.62
N VAL A 56 -11.30 8.09 18.98
CA VAL A 56 -12.10 6.91 18.59
C VAL A 56 -12.40 6.14 19.87
N PRO A 57 -13.57 6.33 20.49
CA PRO A 57 -13.97 5.57 21.68
C PRO A 57 -14.10 4.07 21.42
N SER A 58 -14.04 3.26 22.47
CA SER A 58 -14.22 1.80 22.36
C SER A 58 -15.62 1.38 21.89
N SER A 59 -16.62 2.23 22.05
CA SER A 59 -18.00 2.02 21.57
C SER A 59 -18.14 2.16 20.05
N VAL A 60 -17.14 2.71 19.36
CA VAL A 60 -17.15 2.85 17.91
C VAL A 60 -16.67 1.57 17.25
N ASP A 61 -17.50 1.03 16.35
CA ASP A 61 -17.04 -0.01 15.44
C ASP A 61 -15.98 0.56 14.49
N ARG A 62 -14.78 -0.01 14.59
CA ARG A 62 -13.61 0.41 13.83
C ARG A 62 -13.77 0.10 12.34
N ASN A 63 -14.41 -1.02 11.99
CA ASN A 63 -14.60 -1.40 10.60
C ASN A 63 -15.59 -0.45 9.91
N ASP A 64 -16.68 -0.12 10.61
CA ASP A 64 -17.65 0.89 10.15
C ASP A 64 -16.99 2.26 9.96
N LEU A 65 -16.20 2.72 10.93
CA LEU A 65 -15.46 3.97 10.83
C LEU A 65 -14.48 3.98 9.64
N LEU A 66 -13.74 2.89 9.42
CA LEU A 66 -12.81 2.78 8.30
C LEU A 66 -13.55 2.77 6.96
N ASN A 67 -14.68 2.08 6.86
CA ASN A 67 -15.53 2.09 5.67
C ASN A 67 -16.12 3.47 5.41
N TYR A 68 -16.61 4.15 6.45
CA TYR A 68 -17.06 5.53 6.37
C TYR A 68 -15.96 6.45 5.83
N ILE A 69 -14.74 6.35 6.36
CA ILE A 69 -13.60 7.15 5.90
C ILE A 69 -13.29 6.89 4.42
N LYS A 70 -13.28 5.62 3.99
CA LYS A 70 -13.07 5.26 2.58
C LYS A 70 -14.13 5.88 1.68
N GLN A 71 -15.40 5.76 2.05
CA GLN A 71 -16.51 6.31 1.28
C GLN A 71 -16.47 7.84 1.25
N LYS A 72 -16.30 8.48 2.40
CA LYS A 72 -16.33 9.94 2.55
C LYS A 72 -15.13 10.61 1.87
N ALA A 73 -13.97 9.96 1.84
CA ALA A 73 -12.79 10.43 1.12
C ALA A 73 -12.86 10.18 -0.40
N TYR A 74 -13.95 9.58 -0.91
CA TYR A 74 -14.06 9.10 -2.30
C TYR A 74 -12.90 8.16 -2.68
N ARG A 75 -12.55 7.27 -1.75
CA ARG A 75 -11.53 6.23 -1.88
C ARG A 75 -12.06 4.88 -1.38
N PRO A 76 -13.11 4.32 -2.03
CA PRO A 76 -13.69 3.04 -1.62
C PRO A 76 -12.65 1.89 -1.65
N ASN A 77 -11.68 2.00 -2.55
CA ASN A 77 -10.62 0.99 -2.75
C ASN A 77 -9.33 1.29 -1.98
N ALA A 78 -9.31 2.29 -1.09
CA ALA A 78 -8.10 2.59 -0.32
C ALA A 78 -7.67 1.37 0.50
N ASN A 79 -6.39 1.05 0.40
CA ASN A 79 -5.80 -0.08 1.10
C ASN A 79 -5.21 0.38 2.45
N PHE A 80 -5.78 -0.12 3.54
CA PHE A 80 -5.27 0.12 4.89
C PHE A 80 -4.42 -1.08 5.32
N VAL A 81 -3.12 -0.99 5.05
CA VAL A 81 -2.14 -2.07 5.24
C VAL A 81 -2.00 -2.50 6.69
N LYS A 82 -2.15 -1.56 7.62
CA LYS A 82 -2.05 -1.81 9.05
C LYS A 82 -2.96 -0.86 9.80
N THR A 83 -3.71 -1.39 10.76
CA THR A 83 -4.54 -0.63 11.68
C THR A 83 -4.14 -1.00 13.11
N VAL A 84 -3.94 0.01 13.96
CA VAL A 84 -3.57 -0.18 15.37
C VAL A 84 -4.44 0.74 16.18
N TYR A 85 -5.15 0.17 17.16
CA TYR A 85 -5.95 0.94 18.09
C TYR A 85 -5.30 0.93 19.47
N ARG A 86 -5.06 2.12 20.02
CA ARG A 86 -4.48 2.30 21.35
C ARG A 86 -4.91 3.66 21.92
N ASP A 87 -5.27 3.71 23.19
CA ASP A 87 -5.53 4.97 23.91
C ASP A 87 -6.55 5.89 23.20
N GLN A 88 -7.66 5.31 22.69
CA GLN A 88 -8.69 6.01 21.91
C GLN A 88 -8.17 6.68 20.61
N GLN A 89 -7.05 6.17 20.08
CA GLN A 89 -6.48 6.58 18.82
C GLN A 89 -6.44 5.38 17.88
N LEU A 90 -6.89 5.60 16.65
CA LEU A 90 -6.78 4.64 15.56
C LEU A 90 -5.66 5.11 14.63
N THR A 91 -4.55 4.38 14.63
CA THR A 91 -3.45 4.58 13.70
C THR A 91 -3.66 3.71 12.48
N ILE A 92 -3.63 4.30 11.29
CA ILE A 92 -3.73 3.57 10.02
C ILE A 92 -2.50 3.79 9.16
N LEU A 93 -2.08 2.76 8.43
CA LEU A 93 -1.07 2.83 7.38
C LEU A 93 -1.78 2.70 6.04
N VAL A 94 -1.70 3.74 5.22
CA VAL A 94 -2.40 3.83 3.93
C VAL A 94 -1.42 4.19 2.83
N GLU A 95 -1.73 3.87 1.58
CA GLU A 95 -0.97 4.36 0.44
C GLU A 95 -0.95 5.89 0.38
N ARG A 96 0.21 6.47 0.06
CA ARG A 96 0.43 7.92 0.03
C ARG A 96 -0.50 8.63 -0.95
N ALA A 97 -0.92 7.95 -2.02
CA ALA A 97 -1.88 8.45 -3.00
C ALA A 97 -3.25 8.78 -2.36
N ASP A 98 -3.68 8.00 -1.37
CA ASP A 98 -4.98 8.16 -0.70
C ASP A 98 -4.89 9.00 0.57
N ALA A 99 -3.70 9.09 1.17
CA ALA A 99 -3.48 9.77 2.43
C ALA A 99 -3.95 11.23 2.42
N ASN A 100 -3.75 11.96 1.33
CA ASN A 100 -4.18 13.36 1.22
C ASN A 100 -5.72 13.48 1.31
N ALA A 101 -6.44 12.62 0.59
CA ALA A 101 -7.91 12.64 0.58
C ALA A 101 -8.49 12.32 1.97
N ILE A 102 -7.87 11.38 2.68
CA ILE A 102 -8.30 10.98 4.02
C ILE A 102 -8.00 12.08 5.05
N VAL A 103 -6.84 12.74 4.97
CA VAL A 103 -6.49 13.85 5.88
C VAL A 103 -7.45 15.04 5.69
N ASN A 104 -7.99 15.25 4.50
CA ASN A 104 -8.99 16.29 4.26
C ASN A 104 -10.33 16.04 5.00
N LEU A 105 -10.54 14.85 5.55
CA LEU A 105 -11.67 14.56 6.44
C LEU A 105 -11.43 15.03 7.88
N ASN A 106 -10.31 15.70 8.16
CA ASN A 106 -10.08 16.31 9.46
C ASN A 106 -11.22 17.29 9.81
N ASN A 107 -11.65 17.27 11.07
CA ASN A 107 -12.80 18.00 11.60
C ASN A 107 -14.17 17.59 11.03
N THR A 108 -14.26 16.51 10.25
CA THR A 108 -15.57 15.98 9.83
C THR A 108 -16.25 15.22 10.97
N ARG A 109 -17.58 15.17 10.95
CA ARG A 109 -18.35 14.35 11.88
C ARG A 109 -18.53 12.94 11.36
N TYR A 110 -18.39 11.98 12.25
CA TYR A 110 -18.84 10.60 12.11
C TYR A 110 -19.78 10.31 13.28
N ARG A 111 -21.08 10.19 12.98
CA ARG A 111 -22.14 10.18 14.01
C ARG A 111 -22.01 11.44 14.89
N GLU A 112 -21.88 11.27 16.19
CA GLU A 112 -21.72 12.36 17.17
C GLU A 112 -20.26 12.76 17.41
N LEU A 113 -19.31 12.06 16.78
CA LEU A 113 -17.87 12.27 17.00
C LEU A 113 -17.29 13.21 15.94
N GLN A 114 -16.54 14.20 16.38
CA GLN A 114 -15.71 15.02 15.51
C GLN A 114 -14.35 14.35 15.35
N LEU A 115 -14.01 13.95 14.13
CA LEU A 115 -12.76 13.26 13.84
C LEU A 115 -11.61 14.27 13.71
N SER A 116 -10.52 14.06 14.46
CA SER A 116 -9.22 14.66 14.18
C SER A 116 -8.36 13.66 13.43
N ILE A 117 -7.91 14.02 12.23
CA ILE A 117 -7.10 13.16 11.35
C ILE A 117 -5.81 13.89 11.02
N ILE A 118 -4.70 13.37 11.52
CA ILE A 118 -3.37 13.97 11.35
C ILE A 118 -2.40 12.98 10.71
N ARG A 119 -1.39 13.50 10.03
CA ARG A 119 -0.27 12.70 9.54
C ARG A 119 0.70 12.45 10.68
N ASP A 120 1.04 11.19 10.90
CA ASP A 120 2.16 10.87 11.77
C ASP A 120 3.45 11.06 10.95
N MET A 121 4.16 12.16 11.24
CA MET A 121 5.43 12.50 10.59
C MET A 121 6.62 11.83 11.27
N ARG A 122 6.40 11.10 12.37
CA ARG A 122 7.49 10.38 13.02
C ARG A 122 8.07 9.41 11.99
N PRO A 123 9.40 9.40 11.80
CA PRO A 123 10.03 8.40 10.98
C PRO A 123 9.54 7.06 11.49
N PHE A 124 9.18 6.16 10.57
CA PHE A 124 8.98 4.79 10.98
C PHE A 124 10.23 4.41 11.76
N PRO A 125 10.16 4.02 13.06
CA PRO A 125 11.21 3.15 13.52
C PRO A 125 11.25 2.03 12.47
N PRO A 126 12.41 1.44 12.16
CA PRO A 126 12.42 0.17 11.45
C PRO A 126 11.67 -0.83 12.34
N GLN A 127 10.34 -0.75 12.34
CA GLN A 127 9.47 -1.86 12.57
C GLN A 127 9.91 -2.74 11.42
N ILE A 128 10.70 -3.74 11.77
CA ILE A 128 10.72 -4.98 11.04
C ILE A 128 9.24 -5.24 10.79
N ILE A 129 8.76 -4.90 9.60
CA ILE A 129 7.53 -5.46 9.10
C ILE A 129 7.95 -6.92 9.02
N ILE A 130 7.68 -7.68 10.09
CA ILE A 130 7.77 -9.11 10.02
C ILE A 130 6.59 -9.45 9.13
N ILE A 131 6.81 -9.30 7.81
CA ILE A 131 5.99 -9.93 6.80
C ILE A 131 6.18 -11.39 7.15
N GLN A 132 5.23 -11.94 7.90
CA GLN A 132 5.28 -13.35 8.20
C GLN A 132 5.23 -14.04 6.84
N PRO A 133 6.16 -14.95 6.54
CA PRO A 133 6.10 -15.66 5.27
C PRO A 133 4.72 -16.34 5.19
N ILE A 134 4.11 -16.34 4.01
CA ILE A 134 2.77 -16.91 3.76
C ILE A 134 2.67 -18.33 4.33
N SER A 135 3.77 -19.09 4.30
CA SER A 135 3.86 -20.41 4.93
C SER A 135 3.50 -20.40 6.41
N LYS A 136 3.97 -19.42 7.17
CA LYS A 136 3.72 -19.32 8.61
C LYS A 136 2.26 -18.97 8.91
N VAL A 137 1.61 -18.18 8.05
CA VAL A 137 0.17 -17.91 8.15
C VAL A 137 -0.65 -19.21 8.03
N PHE A 138 -0.30 -20.07 7.06
CA PHE A 138 -0.95 -21.36 6.92
C PHE A 138 -0.67 -22.30 8.09
N GLU A 139 0.58 -22.37 8.56
CA GLU A 139 0.96 -23.21 9.69
C GLU A 139 0.23 -22.80 10.98
N ASP A 140 0.14 -21.50 11.27
CA ASP A 140 -0.54 -20.99 12.46
C ASP A 140 -2.05 -21.26 12.39
N HIS A 141 -2.66 -21.12 11.20
CA HIS A 141 -4.06 -21.47 10.99
C HIS A 141 -4.32 -22.96 11.18
N LEU A 142 -3.48 -23.82 10.58
CA LEU A 142 -3.58 -25.27 10.75
C LEU A 142 -3.41 -25.70 12.21
N LYS A 143 -2.52 -25.05 12.95
CA LYS A 143 -2.42 -25.28 14.41
C LYS A 143 -3.72 -24.95 15.13
N ALA A 144 -4.39 -23.86 14.77
CA ALA A 144 -5.65 -23.47 15.41
C ALA A 144 -6.83 -24.38 14.98
N SER A 145 -6.92 -24.73 13.70
CA SER A 145 -8.10 -25.36 13.10
C SER A 145 -8.03 -26.89 12.99
N TYR A 146 -6.82 -27.45 12.89
CA TYR A 146 -6.58 -28.87 12.61
C TYR A 146 -5.94 -29.62 13.79
N HIS A 147 -5.05 -28.96 14.54
CA HIS A 147 -4.32 -29.63 15.63
C HIS A 147 -5.25 -30.18 16.73
N ASN A 148 -6.38 -29.50 16.96
CA ASN A 148 -7.38 -29.93 17.94
C ASN A 148 -8.24 -31.12 17.46
N ASN A 149 -8.24 -31.43 16.17
CA ASN A 149 -8.96 -32.56 15.60
C ASN A 149 -8.24 -33.11 14.34
N PRO A 150 -7.17 -33.91 14.51
CA PRO A 150 -6.37 -34.44 13.41
C PRO A 150 -7.06 -35.53 12.59
N MET A 151 -8.29 -35.93 12.97
CA MET A 151 -9.13 -36.84 12.18
C MET A 151 -10.03 -36.09 11.19
N LYS A 152 -9.99 -34.75 11.19
CA LYS A 152 -10.75 -33.94 10.26
C LYS A 152 -10.26 -34.20 8.83
N ASP A 153 -11.19 -34.47 7.93
CA ASP A 153 -11.02 -34.71 6.50
C ASP A 153 -11.04 -33.41 5.68
N ALA A 154 -11.46 -32.31 6.30
CA ALA A 154 -11.60 -31.00 5.68
C ALA A 154 -10.82 -29.90 6.42
N VAL A 155 -10.13 -29.04 5.67
CA VAL A 155 -9.54 -27.80 6.19
C VAL A 155 -10.13 -26.60 5.49
N ASP A 156 -10.58 -25.62 6.27
CA ASP A 156 -11.18 -24.38 5.78
C ASP A 156 -10.24 -23.20 6.03
N PHE A 157 -9.87 -22.50 4.97
CA PHE A 157 -9.01 -21.33 4.94
C PHE A 157 -9.76 -20.05 4.55
N SER A 158 -11.10 -20.08 4.47
CA SER A 158 -11.91 -18.93 4.02
C SER A 158 -11.72 -17.68 4.88
N PHE A 159 -11.36 -17.86 6.15
CA PHE A 159 -11.12 -16.77 7.11
C PHE A 159 -9.71 -16.15 7.03
N ILE A 160 -8.79 -16.75 6.26
CA ILE A 160 -7.41 -16.22 6.13
C ILE A 160 -7.36 -14.92 5.34
N ASN A 161 -8.41 -14.59 4.58
CA ASN A 161 -8.45 -13.39 3.73
C ASN A 161 -8.34 -12.05 4.51
N GLY A 162 -8.49 -12.08 5.85
CA GLY A 162 -8.24 -10.94 6.76
C GLY A 162 -6.88 -10.94 7.48
N SER A 163 -6.00 -11.89 7.18
CA SER A 163 -4.68 -12.02 7.83
C SER A 163 -3.63 -11.07 7.23
N ASN A 164 -2.55 -10.81 7.99
CA ASN A 164 -1.40 -10.02 7.53
C ASN A 164 -0.15 -10.90 7.49
N PRO A 165 0.44 -11.17 6.31
CA PRO A 165 0.11 -10.60 5.00
C PRO A 165 -1.21 -11.12 4.40
N ILE A 166 -1.83 -10.29 3.56
CA ILE A 166 -3.00 -10.68 2.76
C ILE A 166 -2.59 -11.87 1.88
N VAL A 167 -3.35 -12.95 1.96
CA VAL A 167 -3.09 -14.17 1.21
C VAL A 167 -3.88 -14.12 -0.10
N ASP A 168 -3.16 -14.04 -1.22
CA ASP A 168 -3.75 -14.14 -2.55
C ASP A 168 -3.82 -15.61 -2.99
N PHE A 169 -5.02 -16.19 -2.91
CA PHE A 169 -5.29 -17.56 -3.36
C PHE A 169 -5.34 -17.70 -4.89
N ASN A 170 -5.30 -16.61 -5.67
CA ASN A 170 -5.15 -16.67 -7.13
C ASN A 170 -3.70 -16.86 -7.58
N SER A 171 -2.73 -16.72 -6.66
CA SER A 171 -1.31 -16.84 -6.98
C SER A 171 -0.84 -18.29 -6.91
N ASP A 172 -0.30 -18.81 -8.02
CA ASP A 172 0.34 -20.12 -8.09
C ASP A 172 1.36 -20.36 -6.98
N LYS A 173 2.09 -19.32 -6.57
CA LYS A 173 3.09 -19.43 -5.49
C LYS A 173 2.42 -19.70 -4.16
N THR A 174 1.32 -19.02 -3.86
CA THR A 174 0.53 -19.21 -2.64
C THR A 174 -0.08 -20.61 -2.62
N VAL A 175 -0.70 -21.03 -3.72
CA VAL A 175 -1.35 -22.34 -3.86
C VAL A 175 -0.33 -23.48 -3.71
N LYS A 176 0.84 -23.37 -4.34
CA LYS A 176 1.92 -24.36 -4.19
C LYS A 176 2.39 -24.51 -2.75
N VAL A 177 2.60 -23.38 -2.05
CA VAL A 177 3.01 -23.39 -0.64
C VAL A 177 1.93 -24.02 0.24
N LEU A 178 0.65 -23.69 0.00
CA LEU A 178 -0.48 -24.27 0.71
C LEU A 178 -0.51 -25.79 0.59
N PHE A 179 -0.49 -26.33 -0.64
CA PHE A 179 -0.51 -27.77 -0.87
C PHE A 179 0.73 -28.47 -0.28
N GLN A 180 1.91 -27.84 -0.35
CA GLN A 180 3.12 -28.39 0.26
C GLN A 180 3.01 -28.51 1.78
N ILE A 181 2.38 -27.53 2.45
CA ILE A 181 2.20 -27.55 3.90
C ILE A 181 1.14 -28.58 4.30
N ILE A 182 -0.01 -28.61 3.61
CA ILE A 182 -1.10 -29.55 3.90
C ILE A 182 -0.64 -31.00 3.69
N SER A 183 0.03 -31.30 2.58
CA SER A 183 0.56 -32.65 2.32
C SER A 183 1.55 -33.11 3.40
N LYS A 184 2.30 -32.18 4.01
CA LYS A 184 3.27 -32.49 5.06
C LYS A 184 2.64 -32.60 6.46
N GLN A 185 1.70 -31.72 6.80
CA GLN A 185 1.18 -31.57 8.17
C GLN A 185 -0.20 -32.20 8.38
N CYS A 186 -0.96 -32.38 7.30
CA CYS A 186 -2.34 -32.83 7.32
C CYS A 186 -2.58 -33.94 6.27
N PRO A 187 -1.88 -35.09 6.36
CA PRO A 187 -1.89 -36.13 5.33
C PRO A 187 -3.26 -36.80 5.13
N LYS A 188 -4.19 -36.62 6.05
CA LYS A 188 -5.56 -37.19 6.01
C LYS A 188 -6.61 -36.24 5.44
N VAL A 189 -6.22 -35.02 5.08
CA VAL A 189 -7.15 -34.03 4.51
C VAL A 189 -7.47 -34.40 3.07
N LEU A 190 -8.75 -34.56 2.80
CA LEU A 190 -9.30 -34.90 1.48
C LEU A 190 -9.97 -33.68 0.82
N SER A 191 -10.34 -32.66 1.61
CA SER A 191 -10.98 -31.45 1.10
C SER A 191 -10.35 -30.18 1.68
N ILE A 192 -10.12 -29.21 0.80
CA ILE A 192 -9.57 -27.89 1.15
C ILE A 192 -10.58 -26.86 0.68
N GLN A 193 -11.09 -26.05 1.60
CA GLN A 193 -12.03 -24.98 1.32
C GLN A 193 -11.31 -23.63 1.44
N TYR A 194 -11.47 -22.78 0.44
CA TYR A 194 -11.07 -21.38 0.46
C TYR A 194 -11.98 -20.60 -0.48
N HIS A 195 -12.24 -19.33 -0.18
CA HIS A 195 -13.01 -18.46 -1.05
C HIS A 195 -12.11 -17.75 -2.05
N LEU A 196 -12.30 -18.06 -3.33
CA LEU A 196 -11.81 -17.25 -4.44
C LEU A 196 -12.76 -16.06 -4.60
N HIS A 197 -12.32 -14.87 -4.21
CA HIS A 197 -13.00 -13.67 -4.69
C HIS A 197 -12.67 -13.51 -6.18
N HIS A 198 -13.58 -13.99 -7.02
CA HIS A 198 -13.58 -13.64 -8.43
C HIS A 198 -13.84 -12.13 -8.55
N ASN A 199 -12.78 -11.34 -8.68
CA ASN A 199 -12.90 -10.03 -9.32
C ASN A 199 -13.09 -10.29 -10.82
N LEU A 200 -14.33 -10.64 -11.20
CA LEU A 200 -14.76 -10.55 -12.59
C LEU A 200 -14.71 -9.06 -12.96
N LYS A 201 -13.74 -8.71 -13.80
CA LYS A 201 -13.71 -7.44 -14.52
C LYS A 201 -14.71 -7.48 -15.67
#